data_AF-B3E907-F1
#
_entry.id   AF-B3E907-F1
#
_cell.length_a   1.000
_cell.length_b   1.000
_cell.length_c   1.000
_cell.angle_alpha   90.00
_cell.angle_beta   90.00
_cell.angle_gamma   90.00
#
_symmetry.space_group_name_H-M   'P 1'
#
loop_
_entity.id
_entity.type
_entity.pdbx_description
1 polymer ?
#
loop_
_entity_poly.entity_id
_entity_poly.type
_entity_poly.pdbx_seq_one_letter_code
_entity_poly.pdbx_strand_id
1 'polypeptide(L)' 'MRDSDTNYYLFIALQALETAYSENKDLAVATHLSQAMEALHRVTHKTGKITRGSHQATYDPHEMDEFNSAV' A
#
# COMPACT_ATOMS: atom_id res chain seq x y z
N MET A 1 -2.53 9.87 -14.25
CA MET A 1 -3.75 9.06 -14.46
C MET A 1 -3.51 7.58 -14.14
N ARG A 2 -2.41 6.96 -14.61
CA ARG A 2 -2.09 5.53 -14.35
C ARG A 2 -2.07 5.08 -12.87
N ASP A 3 -1.62 5.94 -11.95
CA ASP A 3 -1.56 5.61 -10.52
C ASP A 3 -2.93 5.59 -9.85
N SER A 4 -3.86 6.42 -10.33
CA SER A 4 -5.25 6.47 -9.85
C SER A 4 -5.99 5.18 -10.23
N ASP A 5 -5.78 4.70 -11.45
CA ASP A 5 -6.37 3.45 -11.94
C ASP A 5 -5.81 2.24 -11.17
N THR A 6 -4.50 2.24 -10.89
CA THR A 6 -3.85 1.14 -10.16
C THR A 6 -4.37 1.00 -8.73
N ASN A 7 -4.54 2.12 -8.00
CA ASN A 7 -5.10 2.09 -6.65
C ASN A 7 -6.58 1.67 -6.65
N TYR A 8 -7.34 2.11 -7.66
CA TYR A 8 -8.74 1.71 -7.83
C TYR A 8 -8.90 0.20 -8.02
N TYR A 9 -8.10 -0.41 -8.90
CA TYR A 9 -8.14 -1.86 -9.12
C TYR A 9 -7.61 -2.66 -7.91
N LEU A 10 -6.61 -2.15 -7.20
CA LEU A 10 -6.14 -2.77 -5.95
C LEU A 10 -7.22 -2.79 -4.87
N PHE A 11 -7.97 -1.69 -4.73
CA PHE A 11 -9.08 -1.61 -3.79
C PHE A 11 -10.19 -2.61 -4.13
N ILE A 12 -10.60 -2.68 -5.39
CA ILE A 12 -11.60 -3.65 -5.86
C ILE A 12 -11.13 -5.10 -5.60
N ALA A 13 -9.87 -5.40 -5.89
CA ALA A 13 -9.31 -6.73 -5.69
C ALA A 13 -9.31 -7.14 -4.20
N LEU A 14 -8.96 -6.22 -3.29
CA LEU A 14 -9.01 -6.47 -1.85
C LEU A 14 -10.44 -6.73 -1.37
N GLN A 15 -11.40 -5.88 -1.76
CA GLN A 15 -12.79 -6.03 -1.36
C GLN A 15 -13.41 -7.36 -1.84
N ALA A 16 -13.06 -7.80 -3.05
CA ALA A 16 -13.49 -9.09 -3.57
C ALA A 16 -12.90 -10.27 -2.78
N LEU A 17 -11.63 -10.19 -2.40
CA LEU A 17 -10.95 -11.24 -1.61
C LEU A 17 -11.48 -11.33 -0.18
N GLU A 18 -11.80 -10.21 0.45
CA GLU A 18 -12.41 -10.17 1.79
C GLU A 18 -13.80 -10.83 1.79
N THR A 19 -14.59 -10.56 0.76
CA THR A 19 -15.91 -11.19 0.56
C THR A 19 -15.75 -12.69 0.31
N ALA A 20 -14.83 -13.08 -0.57
CA ALA A 20 -14.54 -14.49 -0.82
C ALA A 20 -14.04 -15.23 0.42
N TYR A 21 -13.32 -14.55 1.33
CA TYR A 21 -12.83 -15.12 2.58
C TYR A 21 -13.93 -15.29 3.62
N SER A 22 -14.86 -14.34 3.72
CA SER A 22 -15.98 -14.42 4.67
C SER A 22 -17.02 -15.47 4.26
N GLU A 23 -17.21 -15.69 2.96
CA GLU A 23 -18.16 -16.66 2.42
C GLU A 23 -17.58 -18.08 2.29
N ASN A 24 -16.25 -18.23 2.18
CA ASN A 24 -15.64 -19.54 2.10
C ASN A 24 -15.61 -20.26 3.45
N LYS A 25 -16.15 -21.48 3.44
CA LYS A 25 -16.11 -22.39 4.60
C LYS A 25 -14.92 -23.34 4.57
N ASP A 26 -14.15 -23.33 3.48
CA ASP A 26 -12.95 -24.14 3.31
C ASP A 26 -11.71 -23.42 3.87
N LEU A 27 -11.08 -24.03 4.87
CA LEU A 27 -9.91 -23.50 5.56
C LEU A 27 -8.67 -23.39 4.65
N ALA A 28 -8.51 -24.32 3.70
CA ALA A 28 -7.40 -24.28 2.75
C ALA A 28 -7.54 -23.09 1.80
N VAL A 29 -8.75 -22.87 1.29
CA VAL A 29 -9.07 -21.72 0.44
C VAL A 29 -8.93 -20.41 1.21
N ALA A 30 -9.43 -20.35 2.45
CA ALA A 30 -9.27 -19.19 3.32
C ALA A 30 -7.79 -18.83 3.54
N THR A 31 -6.92 -19.82 3.71
CA THR A 31 -5.47 -19.61 3.84
C THR A 31 -4.85 -19.02 2.57
N HIS A 32 -5.27 -19.46 1.38
CA HIS A 32 -4.79 -18.88 0.14
C HIS A 32 -5.32 -17.45 -0.08
N LEU A 33 -6.56 -17.19 0.30
CA LEU A 33 -7.16 -15.85 0.22
C LEU A 33 -6.46 -14.87 1.16
N SER A 34 -6.12 -15.27 2.40
CA SER A 34 -5.37 -14.42 3.32
C SER A 34 -3.97 -14.11 2.81
N GLN A 35 -3.26 -15.10 2.26
CA GLN A 35 -1.96 -14.90 1.62
C GLN A 35 -2.04 -13.93 0.42
N ALA A 36 -3.11 -14.02 -0.38
CA ALA A 36 -3.34 -13.11 -1.50
C ALA A 36 -3.60 -11.66 -1.03
N MET A 37 -4.41 -11.48 0.03
CA MET A 37 -4.64 -10.16 0.64
C MET A 37 -3.35 -9.53 1.16
N GLU A 38 -2.51 -10.30 1.87
CA GLU A 38 -1.21 -9.81 2.33
C GLU A 38 -0.28 -9.43 1.17
N ALA A 39 -0.28 -10.20 0.09
CA ALA A 39 0.50 -9.89 -1.10
C ALA A 39 0.06 -8.57 -1.74
N LEU A 40 -1.25 -8.33 -1.83
CA LEU A 40 -1.80 -7.08 -2.34
C LEU A 40 -1.45 -5.89 -1.44
N HIS A 41 -1.54 -6.02 -0.11
CA HIS A 41 -1.10 -4.97 0.81
C HIS A 41 0.38 -4.61 0.60
N ARG A 42 1.26 -5.60 0.42
CA ARG A 42 2.68 -5.34 0.10
C ARG A 42 2.86 -4.59 -1.22
N VAL A 43 2.04 -4.88 -2.24
CA VAL A 43 2.07 -4.15 -3.51
C VAL A 43 1.62 -2.70 -3.30
N THR A 44 0.54 -2.46 -2.57
CA THR A 44 0.06 -1.10 -2.25
C THR A 44 1.14 -0.27 -1.54
N HIS A 45 1.82 -0.85 -0.54
CA HIS A 45 2.90 -0.18 0.17
C HIS A 45 4.12 0.11 -0.72
N LYS A 46 4.47 -0.81 -1.63
CA LYS A 46 5.57 -0.59 -2.59
C LYS A 46 5.24 0.49 -3.61
N THR A 47 4.03 0.47 -4.17
CA THR A 47 3.56 1.49 -5.13
C THR A 47 3.56 2.88 -4.51
N GLY A 48 3.05 3.03 -3.27
CA GLY A 48 3.07 4.31 -2.55
C GLY A 48 4.48 4.85 -2.23
N LYS A 49 5.49 3.97 -2.10
CA LYS A 49 6.88 4.36 -1.87
C LYS A 49 7.56 4.89 -3.14
N ILE A 50 7.22 4.33 -4.31
CA ILE A 50 7.77 4.77 -5.61
C ILE A 50 7.28 6.18 -5.95
N THR A 51 6.02 6.52 -5.65
CA THR A 51 5.46 7.86 -5.92
C THR A 51 6.04 8.95 -5.02
N ARG A 52 6.45 8.60 -3.79
CA ARG A 52 7.09 9.53 -2.84
C ARG A 52 8.58 9.75 -3.13
N GLY A 53 9.28 8.75 -3.67
CA GLY A 53 10.71 8.86 -4.01
C GLY A 53 11.00 9.75 -5.23
N SER A 54 10.04 9.89 -6.15
CA SER A 54 10.22 10.72 -7.36
C SER A 54 9.95 12.22 -7.17
N HIS A 55 9.46 12.65 -5.99
CA HIS A 55 9.32 14.08 -5.65
C HIS A 55 10.52 14.64 -4.88
N GLN A 56 11.55 13.84 -4.62
CA GLN A 56 12.74 14.28 -3.90
C GLN A 56 13.91 14.55 -4.87
N ALA A 57 13.64 15.37 -5.89
CA ALA A 57 14.66 16.23 -6.49
C ALA A 57 14.41 17.60 -5.86
N THR A 58 15.05 17.98 -4.76
CA THR A 58 16.47 18.35 -4.67
C THR A 58 16.81 18.35 -3.18
N TYR A 59 17.81 17.55 -2.79
CA TYR A 59 18.32 17.52 -1.42
C TYR A 59 19.11 18.82 -1.17
N ASP A 60 18.47 19.82 -0.54
CA ASP A 60 19.16 20.98 0.02
C ASP A 60 19.67 20.61 1.43
N PRO A 61 20.99 20.53 1.67
CA PRO A 61 21.54 20.13 2.96
C PRO A 61 21.34 21.14 4.09
N HIS A 62 20.73 22.30 3.84
CA HIS A 62 20.63 23.39 4.81
C HIS A 62 19.33 23.47 5.63
N GLU A 63 18.33 22.62 5.39
CA GLU A 63 17.03 22.65 6.11
C GLU A 63 16.93 21.69 7.31
N MET A 64 18.04 21.28 7.92
CA MET A 64 18.07 20.33 9.04
C MET A 64 18.37 21.00 10.40
N ASP A 65 17.67 22.09 10.77
CA ASP A 65 17.87 22.67 12.12
C ASP A 65 16.72 23.51 12.71
N GLU A 66 15.44 23.25 12.39
CA GLU A 66 14.33 24.03 13.01
C GLU A 66 13.34 23.26 13.90
N PHE A 67 13.46 21.93 14.06
CA PHE A 67 12.52 21.17 14.92
C PHE A 67 13.06 20.78 16.30
N ASN A 68 14.17 21.39 16.76
CA ASN A 68 14.73 21.09 18.08
C ASN A 68 15.09 22.34 18.91
N SER A 69 14.26 23.37 18.87
CA SER A 69 14.32 24.52 19.81
C SER A 69 12.94 24.92 20.29
N ALA A 70 12.37 24.09 21.17
CA ALA A 70 11.47 24.54 22.22
C ALA A 70 11.56 23.55 23.39
N VAL A 71 12.49 23.85 24.30
CA VAL A 71 12.47 23.39 25.69
C VAL A 71 11.32 24.08 26.42
#